data_AF-A0A561W3M7-F1
#
_entry.id   AF-A0A561W3M7-F1
#
_cell.length_a   1.000
_cell.length_b   1.000
_cell.length_c   1.000
_cell.angle_alpha   90.00
_cell.angle_beta   90.00
_cell.angle_gamma   90.00
#
_symmetry.space_group_name_H-M   'P 1'
#
loop_
_entity.id
_entity.type
_entity.pdbx_description
1 polymer ?
#
loop_
_entity_poly.entity_id
_entity_poly.type
_entity_poly.pdbx_seq_one_letter_code
_entity_poly.pdbx_strand_id
1 'polypeptide(L)' 'MTNDDVPIGRRVARWRVRRSMTQQMLADRLRRSKSWVDKIERGARTLDRYSVIQELAHVLRVDPEVLLGQP' A
#
# COMPACT_ATOMS: atom_id res chain seq x y z
N MET A 1 -1.94 21.68 -3.74
CA MET A 1 -1.22 20.64 -4.51
C MET A 1 -1.86 19.33 -4.10
N THR A 2 -2.78 18.81 -4.92
CA THR A 2 -3.59 17.65 -4.55
C THR A 2 -2.70 16.41 -4.49
N ASN A 3 -2.98 15.52 -3.53
CA ASN A 3 -2.20 14.31 -3.27
C ASN A 3 -2.35 13.25 -4.38
N ASP A 4 -3.01 13.61 -5.49
CA ASP A 4 -3.42 12.76 -6.61
C ASP A 4 -2.26 12.29 -7.47
N ASP A 5 -1.16 13.07 -7.53
CA ASP A 5 -0.02 12.77 -8.41
C ASP A 5 0.85 11.58 -7.96
N VAL A 6 0.71 11.13 -6.71
CA VAL A 6 1.52 10.03 -6.18
C VAL A 6 0.81 8.70 -6.43
N PRO A 7 1.38 7.75 -7.20
CA PRO A 7 0.75 6.45 -7.40
C PRO A 7 0.44 5.75 -6.08
N ILE A 8 -0.71 5.07 -5.98
CA ILE A 8 -1.15 4.36 -4.77
C ILE A 8 -0.06 3.46 -4.17
N GLY A 9 0.70 2.75 -5.01
CA GLY A 9 1.82 1.92 -4.58
C GLY A 9 2.92 2.69 -3.82
N ARG A 10 3.22 3.92 -4.23
CA ARG A 10 4.16 4.79 -3.53
C ARG A 10 3.60 5.28 -2.20
N ARG A 11 2.29 5.52 -2.10
CA ARG A 11 1.62 5.83 -0.82
C ARG A 11 1.68 4.64 0.15
N VAL A 12 1.42 3.43 -0.35
CA VAL A 12 1.59 2.18 0.42
C VAL A 12 3.01 2.07 0.98
N ALA A 13 4.04 2.29 0.16
CA ALA A 13 5.44 2.22 0.59
C ALA A 13 5.75 3.23 1.71
N ARG A 14 5.26 4.48 1.58
CA ARG A 14 5.44 5.53 2.59
C ARG A 14 4.82 5.12 3.93
N TRP A 15 3.59 4.61 3.91
CA TRP A 15 2.91 4.17 5.13
C TRP A 15 3.55 2.93 5.74
N ARG A 16 4.00 1.97 4.92
CA ARG A 16 4.75 0.80 5.39
C ARG A 16 5.99 1.23 6.19
N VAL A 17 6.78 2.17 5.65
CA VAL A 17 7.98 2.69 6.33
C VAL A 17 7.61 3.45 7.61
N ARG A 18 6.54 4.27 7.60
CA ARG A 18 6.04 4.96 8.81
C ARG A 18 5.59 4.00 9.92
N ARG A 19 5.23 2.77 9.57
CA ARG A 19 4.90 1.71 10.54
C ARG A 19 6.06 0.79 10.87
N SER A 20 7.28 1.18 10.48
CA SER A 20 8.51 0.41 10.72
C SER A 20 8.41 -1.04 10.23
N MET A 21 7.70 -1.25 9.11
CA MET A 21 7.56 -2.57 8.51
C MET A 21 8.52 -2.75 7.34
N THR A 22 9.21 -3.88 7.29
CA THR A 22 9.88 -4.33 6.06
C THR A 22 8.85 -4.78 5.03
N GLN A 23 9.23 -4.88 3.76
CA GLN A 23 8.35 -5.46 2.73
C GLN A 23 7.93 -6.90 3.07
N GLN A 24 8.83 -7.68 3.68
CA GLN A 24 8.51 -9.03 4.13
C GLN A 24 7.43 -9.01 5.21
N MET A 25 7.56 -8.16 6.23
CA MET A 25 6.55 -8.04 7.30
C MET A 25 5.18 -7.64 6.76
N LEU A 26 5.12 -6.72 5.79
CA LEU A 26 3.86 -6.37 5.14
C LEU A 26 3.29 -7.56 4.35
N ALA A 27 4.14 -8.26 3.60
CA ALA A 27 3.75 -9.42 2.82
C ALA A 27 3.18 -10.55 3.71
N ASP A 28 3.84 -10.84 4.83
CA ASP A 28 3.42 -11.86 5.79
C ASP A 28 2.03 -11.55 6.36
N ARG A 29 1.78 -10.28 6.72
CA ARG A 29 0.47 -9.82 7.23
C ARG A 29 -0.65 -9.92 6.20
N LEU A 30 -0.32 -9.80 4.91
CA LEU A 30 -1.27 -9.91 3.80
C LEU A 30 -1.35 -11.33 3.22
N ARG A 31 -0.57 -12.29 3.75
CA ARG A 31 -0.40 -13.63 3.17
C ARG A 31 -0.04 -13.57 1.68
N ARG A 32 0.84 -12.63 1.31
CA ARG A 32 1.39 -12.43 -0.04
C ARG A 32 2.89 -12.65 -0.03
N SER A 33 3.51 -12.69 -1.21
CA SER A 33 4.96 -12.74 -1.32
C SER A 33 5.57 -11.34 -1.20
N LYS A 34 6.82 -11.26 -0.72
CA LYS A 34 7.59 -9.99 -0.74
C LYS A 34 7.67 -9.39 -2.14
N SER A 35 7.80 -10.22 -3.18
CA SER A 35 7.80 -9.77 -4.58
C SER A 35 6.47 -9.11 -4.98
N TRP A 36 5.34 -9.54 -4.42
CA TRP A 36 4.06 -8.87 -4.62
C TRP A 36 4.10 -7.44 -4.07
N VAL A 37 4.62 -7.27 -2.84
CA VAL A 37 4.79 -5.95 -2.20
C VAL A 37 5.73 -5.06 -3.02
N ASP A 38 6.88 -5.58 -3.43
CA ASP A 38 7.84 -4.85 -4.27
C ASP A 38 7.20 -4.35 -5.56
N LYS A 39 6.46 -5.22 -6.28
CA LYS A 39 5.79 -4.87 -7.54
C LYS A 39 4.75 -3.78 -7.35
N ILE A 40 3.96 -3.80 -6.28
CA ILE A 40 2.97 -2.74 -6.03
C ILE A 40 3.68 -1.43 -5.68
N GLU A 41 4.71 -1.46 -4.84
CA GLU A 41 5.38 -0.25 -4.35
C GLU A 41 6.13 0.51 -5.45
N ARG A 42 6.67 -0.22 -6.43
CA ARG A 42 7.29 0.35 -7.64
C ARG A 42 6.30 0.65 -8.77
N GLY A 43 5.01 0.35 -8.60
CA GLY A 43 3.97 0.59 -9.60
C GLY A 43 3.93 -0.41 -10.76
N ALA A 44 4.67 -1.51 -10.68
CA ALA A 44 4.66 -2.56 -11.71
C ALA A 44 3.50 -3.54 -11.59
N ARG A 45 2.74 -3.46 -10.50
CA ARG A 45 1.45 -4.10 -10.33
C ARG A 45 0.44 -3.05 -9.89
N THR A 46 -0.67 -2.98 -10.61
CA THR A 46 -1.80 -2.12 -10.27
C THR A 46 -2.55 -2.68 -9.05
N LEU A 47 -3.12 -1.78 -8.25
CA LEU A 47 -4.05 -2.10 -7.17
C LEU A 47 -5.45 -1.71 -7.65
N ASP A 48 -6.07 -2.62 -8.41
CA ASP A 48 -7.37 -2.45 -9.07
C ASP A 48 -8.56 -2.89 -8.20
N ARG A 49 -8.33 -3.82 -7.27
CA ARG A 49 -9.37 -4.35 -6.38
C ARG A 49 -9.44 -3.56 -5.09
N TYR A 50 -10.60 -2.94 -4.85
CA TYR A 50 -10.87 -2.21 -3.61
C TYR A 50 -10.68 -3.06 -2.35
N SER A 51 -11.05 -4.34 -2.38
CA SER A 51 -10.83 -5.27 -1.25
C SER A 51 -9.36 -5.42 -0.85
N VAL A 52 -8.44 -5.38 -1.82
CA VAL A 52 -6.99 -5.43 -1.55
C VAL A 52 -6.51 -4.11 -0.95
N ILE A 53 -7.08 -2.98 -1.38
CA ILE A 53 -6.78 -1.66 -0.82
C ILE A 53 -7.26 -1.58 0.63
N GLN A 54 -8.45 -2.12 0.93
CA GLN A 54 -8.96 -2.22 2.30
C GLN A 54 -8.07 -3.10 3.19
N GLU A 55 -7.60 -4.25 2.68
CA GLU A 55 -6.68 -5.13 3.41
C GLU A 55 -5.34 -4.43 3.72
N LEU A 56 -4.78 -3.74 2.72
CA LEU A 56 -3.58 -2.91 2.87
C LEU A 56 -3.80 -1.82 3.92
N ALA A 57 -4.90 -1.07 3.83
CA ALA A 57 -5.24 0.00 4.75
C ALA A 57 -5.39 -0.51 6.19
N HIS A 58 -6.05 -1.65 6.36
CA HIS A 58 -6.20 -2.32 7.65
C HIS A 58 -4.84 -2.68 8.26
N VAL A 59 -3.97 -3.36 7.50
CA VAL A 59 -2.62 -3.74 7.98
C VAL A 59 -1.76 -2.51 8.29
N LEU A 60 -1.86 -1.47 7.46
CA LEU A 60 -1.19 -0.20 7.62
C LEU A 60 -1.89 0.73 8.63
N ARG A 61 -2.99 0.29 9.27
CA ARG A 61 -3.88 1.05 10.18
C ARG A 61 -4.13 2.49 9.72
N VAL A 62 -4.54 2.66 8.48
CA VAL A 62 -5.01 3.94 7.91
C VAL A 62 -6.38 3.72 7.29
N ASP A 63 -7.10 4.80 7.02
CA ASP A 63 -8.31 4.73 6.21
C ASP A 63 -7.95 4.39 4.73
N PRO A 64 -8.73 3.55 4.03
CA PRO A 64 -8.52 3.28 2.60
C PRO A 64 -8.40 4.54 1.73
N GLU A 65 -9.13 5.62 2.05
CA GLU A 65 -9.10 6.88 1.30
C GLU A 65 -7.71 7.54 1.30
N VAL A 66 -6.96 7.36 2.40
CA VAL A 66 -5.57 7.83 2.51
C VAL A 66 -4.66 7.13 1.48
N LEU A 67 -4.93 5.87 1.15
CA LEU A 67 -4.19 5.15 0.10
C LEU A 67 -4.68 5.54 -1.29
N LEU A 68 -5.96 5.85 -1.45
CA LEU A 68 -6.54 6.35 -2.69
C LEU A 68 -6.11 7.79 -3.02
N GLY A 69 -5.64 8.54 -2.03
CA GLY A 69 -5.21 9.93 -2.20
C GLY A 69 -6.35 10.92 -2.05
N GLN A 70 -7.53 10.46 -1.61
CA GLN A 70 -8.67 11.32 -1.36
C GLN A 70 -8.53 12.01 0.01
N PRO A 71 -9.02 13.26 0.14
CA PRO A 71 -8.95 14.06 1.36
C PRO A 71 -9.78 13.50 2.51
#